data_AF-A0A968BVV4-F1
#
_entry.id   AF-A0A968BVV4-F1
#
_cell.length_a   1.000
_cell.length_b   1.000
_cell.length_c   1.000
_cell.angle_alpha   90.00
_cell.angle_beta   90.00
_cell.angle_gamma   90.00
#
_symmetry.space_group_name_H-M   'P 1'
#
loop_
_entity.id
_entity.type
_entity.pdbx_description
1 polymer ?
#
loop_
_entity_poly.entity_id
_entity_poly.type
_entity_poly.pdbx_seq_one_letter_code
_entity_poly.pdbx_strand_id
1 'polypeptide(L)'
;MAARQPEEGLYSPRQRIGFVAPMRDAERYEVARLGAGWHISCQRGQDPVSAAGMECAQLVGYTGGFSPSDLASMREVAAANPGLLWLVGNEPDVIWQLNATPEGYARLYHDVYAAVKGADP
;
A
#
# COMPACT_ATOMS: atom_id res chain seq x y z
N MET A 1 -33.79 14.08 24.02
CA MET A 1 -32.75 14.45 23.03
C MET A 1 -32.40 13.19 22.26
N ALA A 2 -32.76 13.11 20.98
CA ALA A 2 -32.35 11.98 20.15
C ALA A 2 -30.85 12.14 19.83
N ALA A 3 -30.05 11.12 20.13
CA ALA A 3 -28.65 11.08 19.74
C ALA A 3 -28.58 11.14 18.21
N ARG A 4 -27.81 12.09 17.68
CA ARG A 4 -27.50 12.18 16.25
C ARG A 4 -26.79 10.87 15.88
N GLN A 5 -27.37 10.08 14.98
CA GLN A 5 -26.66 8.93 14.45
C GLN A 5 -25.38 9.45 13.78
N PRO A 6 -24.20 8.88 14.07
CA PRO A 6 -22.98 9.29 13.41
C PRO A 6 -23.20 9.11 11.91
N GLU A 7 -22.94 10.16 11.13
CA GLU A 7 -22.90 10.00 9.67
C GLU A 7 -21.91 8.88 9.36
N GLU A 8 -22.39 7.83 8.69
CA GLU A 8 -21.52 6.80 8.12
C GLU A 8 -20.67 7.48 7.05
N GLY A 9 -19.50 7.98 7.47
CA GLY A 9 -18.52 8.51 6.53
C GLY A 9 -18.07 7.42 5.57
N LEU A 10 -17.62 7.82 4.38
CA LEU A 10 -17.11 6.93 3.31
C LEU A 10 -16.06 5.92 3.82
N TYR A 11 -15.38 6.23 4.93
CA TYR A 11 -14.42 5.39 5.60
C TYR A 11 -14.83 5.15 7.05
N SER A 12 -14.73 3.89 7.48
CA SER A 12 -14.86 3.48 8.88
C SER A 12 -13.78 4.16 9.75
N PRO A 13 -14.01 4.30 11.07
CA PRO A 13 -13.02 4.88 11.98
C PRO A 13 -11.64 4.22 11.89
N ARG A 14 -11.58 2.89 11.72
CA ARG A 14 -10.31 2.16 11.61
C ARG A 14 -9.55 2.46 10.30
N GLN A 15 -10.24 2.70 9.19
CA GLN A 15 -9.60 3.00 7.89
C GLN A 15 -8.83 4.34 7.89
N ARG A 16 -9.05 5.20 8.90
CA ARG A 16 -8.30 6.45 9.08
C ARG A 16 -6.94 6.24 9.74
N ILE A 17 -6.67 5.05 10.25
CA ILE A 17 -5.46 4.73 11.00
C ILE A 17 -4.72 3.60 10.27
N GLY A 18 -3.47 3.86 9.92
CA GLY A 18 -2.56 2.85 9.43
C GLY A 18 -1.21 2.92 10.14
N PHE A 19 -0.40 1.88 9.98
CA PHE A 19 0.95 1.85 10.53
C PHE A 19 1.98 1.38 9.51
N VAL A 20 3.23 1.75 9.79
CA VAL A 20 4.40 1.35 9.03
C VAL A 20 5.33 0.61 9.97
N ALA A 21 5.71 -0.62 9.61
CA ALA A 21 6.76 -1.37 10.28
C ALA A 21 7.44 -2.29 9.27
N PRO A 22 8.71 -2.69 9.50
CA PRO A 22 9.28 -3.83 8.80
C PRO A 22 8.38 -5.07 8.98
N MET A 23 8.26 -5.90 7.94
CA MET A 23 7.44 -7.13 7.98
C MET A 23 7.74 -7.99 9.22
N ARG A 24 9.03 -8.20 9.50
CA ARG A 24 9.51 -8.98 10.66
C ARG A 24 9.13 -8.39 12.02
N ASP A 25 8.93 -7.08 12.10
CA ASP A 25 8.51 -6.43 13.33
C ASP A 25 7.00 -6.53 13.49
N ALA A 26 6.23 -6.40 12.40
CA ALA A 26 4.78 -6.59 12.44
C ALA A 26 4.38 -7.99 12.95
N GLU A 27 5.14 -9.03 12.61
CA GLU A 27 4.93 -10.40 13.08
C GLU A 27 5.16 -10.60 14.58
N ARG A 28 5.92 -9.70 15.24
CA ARG A 28 6.32 -9.84 16.64
C ARG A 28 5.33 -9.26 17.64
N TYR A 29 4.41 -8.42 17.19
CA TYR A 29 3.50 -7.67 18.06
C TYR A 29 2.05 -8.04 17.79
N GLU A 30 1.20 -7.88 18.80
CA GLU A 30 -0.26 -8.02 18.68
C GLU A 30 -0.88 -6.81 17.97
N VAL A 31 -0.56 -6.63 16.68
CA VAL A 31 -0.94 -5.42 15.91
C VAL A 31 -2.46 -5.20 15.84
N ALA A 32 -3.27 -6.26 15.98
CA ALA A 32 -4.73 -6.16 16.07
C ALA A 32 -5.21 -5.17 17.16
N ARG A 33 -4.44 -5.02 18.24
CA ARG A 33 -4.77 -4.11 19.35
C ARG A 33 -4.64 -2.62 18.99
N LEU A 34 -3.94 -2.30 17.90
CA LEU A 34 -3.83 -0.93 17.40
C LEU A 34 -5.16 -0.41 16.86
N GLY A 35 -6.10 -1.30 16.50
CA GLY A 35 -7.36 -0.90 15.88
C GLY A 35 -7.18 -0.26 14.49
N ALA A 36 -6.02 -0.41 13.87
CA ALA A 36 -5.72 0.10 12.54
C ALA A 36 -6.56 -0.62 11.47
N GLY A 37 -6.83 0.09 10.37
CA GLY A 37 -7.54 -0.43 9.20
C GLY A 37 -6.61 -0.93 8.12
N TRP A 38 -5.37 -0.41 8.05
CA TRP A 38 -4.41 -0.77 7.01
C TRP A 38 -2.95 -0.69 7.50
N HIS A 39 -2.03 -1.29 6.75
CA HIS A 39 -0.58 -1.20 6.97
C HIS A 39 0.18 -1.36 5.65
N ILE A 40 1.49 -1.06 5.66
CA ILE A 40 2.37 -1.27 4.50
C ILE A 40 3.44 -2.35 4.72
N SER A 41 3.32 -3.09 5.82
CA SER A 41 4.31 -4.10 6.24
C SER A 41 4.30 -5.41 5.43
N CYS A 42 3.59 -5.44 4.29
CA CYS A 42 3.62 -6.57 3.35
C CYS A 42 4.62 -6.33 2.23
N GLN A 43 4.94 -7.42 1.52
CA GLN A 43 5.79 -7.34 0.34
C GLN A 43 5.27 -8.29 -0.73
N ARG A 44 5.06 -7.79 -1.95
CA ARG A 44 4.63 -8.59 -3.13
C ARG A 44 3.40 -9.46 -2.81
N GLY A 45 2.37 -8.89 -2.17
CA GLY A 45 1.15 -9.61 -1.79
C GLY A 45 1.27 -10.54 -0.58
N GLN A 46 2.45 -10.70 0.03
CA GLN A 46 2.60 -11.45 1.27
C GLN A 46 2.26 -10.57 2.48
N ASP A 47 1.21 -10.93 3.21
CA ASP A 47 0.74 -10.19 4.38
C ASP A 47 1.07 -10.93 5.70
N PRO A 48 1.99 -10.41 6.52
CA PRO A 48 2.40 -11.06 7.77
C PRO A 48 1.31 -11.06 8.86
N VAL A 49 0.31 -10.19 8.73
CA VAL A 49 -0.69 -9.94 9.78
C VAL A 49 -2.11 -10.00 9.24
N SER A 50 -2.32 -10.74 8.14
CA SER A 50 -3.63 -10.93 7.49
C SER A 50 -4.75 -11.36 8.44
N ALA A 51 -4.43 -12.13 9.48
CA ALA A 51 -5.38 -12.54 10.53
C ALA A 51 -5.93 -11.37 11.38
N ALA A 52 -5.28 -10.21 11.37
CA ALA A 52 -5.72 -9.00 12.08
C ALA A 52 -6.85 -8.24 11.34
N GLY A 53 -7.25 -8.70 10.16
CA GLY A 53 -8.33 -8.09 9.37
C GLY A 53 -8.02 -6.65 8.99
N MET A 54 -6.75 -6.36 8.69
CA MET A 54 -6.26 -5.08 8.18
C MET A 54 -5.97 -5.24 6.69
N GLU A 55 -6.18 -4.18 5.91
CA GLU A 55 -5.78 -4.18 4.51
C GLU A 55 -4.27 -3.96 4.39
N CYS A 56 -3.58 -4.80 3.62
CA CYS A 56 -2.19 -4.49 3.30
C CYS A 56 -2.05 -3.65 2.03
N ALA A 57 -1.69 -2.38 2.25
CA ALA A 57 -1.37 -1.44 1.20
C ALA A 57 0.03 -1.73 0.60
N GLN A 58 0.10 -1.90 -0.71
CA GLN A 58 1.34 -2.18 -1.42
C GLN A 58 2.14 -0.88 -1.62
N LEU A 59 3.20 -0.66 -0.84
CA LEU A 59 4.15 0.42 -1.09
C LEU A 59 5.12 0.01 -2.20
N VAL A 60 5.20 0.80 -3.27
CA VAL A 60 6.14 0.63 -4.38
C VAL A 60 6.95 1.90 -4.57
N GLY A 61 8.18 1.79 -5.08
CA GLY A 61 9.07 2.93 -5.32
C GLY A 61 10.40 2.72 -4.65
N TYR A 62 11.31 2.08 -5.37
CA TYR A 62 12.68 1.81 -4.94
C TYR A 62 13.68 2.60 -5.80
N THR A 63 14.91 2.74 -5.32
CA THR A 63 16.01 3.41 -6.04
C THR A 63 16.25 2.81 -7.44
N GLY A 64 16.15 3.63 -8.51
CA GLY A 64 16.56 3.22 -9.85
C GLY A 64 15.44 2.77 -10.81
N GLY A 65 14.17 3.02 -10.50
CA GLY A 65 13.05 2.79 -11.41
C GLY A 65 12.38 1.43 -11.23
N PHE A 66 11.76 0.88 -12.28
CA PHE A 66 11.17 -0.48 -12.26
C PHE A 66 11.74 -1.30 -13.42
N SER A 67 12.16 -2.53 -13.15
CA SER A 67 12.45 -3.48 -14.22
C SER A 67 11.14 -4.03 -14.83
N PRO A 68 11.16 -4.56 -16.06
CA PRO A 68 10.01 -5.26 -16.62
C PRO A 68 9.50 -6.40 -15.72
N SER A 69 10.39 -7.09 -15.01
CA SER A 69 10.03 -8.12 -14.03
C SER A 69 9.28 -7.57 -12.82
N ASP A 70 9.60 -6.36 -12.35
CA ASP A 70 8.86 -5.76 -11.23
C ASP A 70 7.43 -5.43 -11.64
N LEU A 71 7.26 -4.85 -12.84
CA LEU A 71 5.92 -4.59 -13.38
C LEU A 71 5.13 -5.89 -13.63
N ALA A 72 5.80 -6.99 -14.01
CA ALA A 72 5.14 -8.29 -14.14
C ALA A 72 4.66 -8.80 -12.78
N SER A 73 5.50 -8.76 -11.74
CA SER A 73 5.10 -9.14 -10.38
C SER A 73 3.96 -8.27 -9.85
N MET A 74 3.92 -6.97 -10.16
CA MET A 74 2.80 -6.10 -9.76
C MET A 74 1.49 -6.51 -10.43
N ARG A 75 1.51 -6.86 -11.73
CA ARG A 75 0.32 -7.38 -12.43
C ARG A 75 -0.20 -8.66 -11.80
N GLU A 76 0.69 -9.58 -11.45
CA GLU A 76 0.32 -10.83 -10.78
C GLU A 76 -0.33 -10.58 -9.42
N VAL A 77 0.27 -9.70 -8.60
CA VAL A 77 -0.29 -9.34 -7.29
C VAL A 77 -1.66 -8.66 -7.43
N ALA A 78 -1.80 -7.72 -8.37
CA ALA A 78 -3.06 -7.01 -8.61
C ALA A 78 -4.16 -7.96 -9.11
N ALA A 79 -3.85 -8.83 -10.08
CA ALA A 79 -4.81 -9.81 -10.59
C ALA A 79 -5.25 -10.82 -9.53
N ALA A 80 -4.34 -11.23 -8.64
CA ALA A 80 -4.64 -12.18 -7.57
C ALA A 80 -5.40 -11.55 -6.40
N ASN A 81 -5.33 -10.22 -6.23
CA ASN A 81 -5.92 -9.49 -5.11
C ASN A 81 -6.62 -8.21 -5.60
N PRO A 82 -7.82 -8.32 -6.20
CA PRO A 82 -8.54 -7.17 -6.71
C PRO A 82 -8.88 -6.15 -5.61
N GLY A 83 -8.73 -4.87 -5.91
CA GLY A 83 -9.12 -3.77 -5.03
C GLY A 83 -8.10 -3.40 -3.93
N LEU A 84 -6.88 -3.94 -3.97
CA LEU A 84 -5.82 -3.54 -3.04
C LEU A 84 -5.49 -2.04 -3.16
N LEU A 85 -5.19 -1.39 -2.03
CA LEU A 85 -4.55 -0.09 -1.98
C LEU A 85 -3.07 -0.18 -2.42
N TRP A 86 -2.66 0.69 -3.35
CA TRP A 86 -1.28 0.84 -3.79
C TRP A 86 -0.78 2.26 -3.49
N LEU A 87 0.38 2.36 -2.84
CA LEU A 87 1.08 3.61 -2.58
C LEU A 87 2.30 3.66 -3.48
N VAL A 88 2.33 4.61 -4.42
CA VAL A 88 3.34 4.68 -5.47
C VAL A 88 4.31 5.82 -5.18
N GLY A 89 5.58 5.47 -4.96
CA GLY A 89 6.68 6.37 -4.66
C GLY A 89 6.91 6.56 -3.17
N ASN A 90 7.92 5.89 -2.62
CA ASN A 90 8.38 6.18 -1.27
C ASN A 90 9.36 7.37 -1.28
N GLU A 91 8.92 8.51 -0.75
CA GLU A 91 9.74 9.73 -0.59
C GLU A 91 10.56 10.07 -1.85
N PRO A 92 9.90 10.42 -2.97
CA PRO A 92 10.55 10.67 -4.26
C PRO A 92 11.62 11.76 -4.20
N ASP A 93 11.52 12.71 -3.29
CA ASP A 93 12.45 13.83 -3.13
C ASP A 93 13.64 13.54 -2.20
N VAL A 94 13.71 12.33 -1.62
CA VAL A 94 14.78 11.95 -0.68
C VAL A 94 15.85 11.11 -1.36
N ILE A 95 17.11 11.56 -1.28
CA ILE A 95 18.27 10.93 -1.93
C ILE A 95 18.56 9.50 -1.47
N TRP A 96 18.10 9.14 -0.27
CA TRP A 96 18.27 7.81 0.33
C TRP A 96 17.07 6.89 0.09
N GLN A 97 16.06 7.37 -0.63
CA GLN A 97 14.81 6.67 -0.93
C GLN A 97 14.64 6.63 -2.45
N LEU A 98 13.46 6.93 -2.99
CA LEU A 98 13.24 6.83 -4.43
C LEU A 98 14.12 7.80 -5.24
N ASN A 99 14.49 8.96 -4.70
CA ASN A 99 15.42 9.92 -5.32
C ASN A 99 15.11 10.22 -6.81
N ALA A 100 13.87 10.59 -7.08
CA ALA A 100 13.37 10.89 -8.41
C ALA A 100 13.17 12.39 -8.62
N THR A 101 13.61 12.89 -9.78
CA THR A 101 13.12 14.15 -10.35
C THR A 101 11.59 14.08 -10.55
N PRO A 102 10.87 15.21 -10.59
CA PRO A 102 9.44 15.22 -10.91
C PRO A 102 9.07 14.44 -12.18
N GLU A 103 9.83 14.60 -13.27
CA GLU A 103 9.60 13.89 -14.54
C GLU A 103 9.88 12.39 -14.43
N GLY A 104 10.89 12.03 -13.65
CA GLY A 104 11.21 10.64 -13.32
C GLY A 104 10.08 9.97 -12.55
N TYR A 105 9.55 10.65 -11.53
CA TYR A 105 8.41 10.17 -10.75
C TYR A 105 7.14 10.04 -11.61
N ALA A 106 6.86 11.01 -12.50
CA ALA A 106 5.70 10.95 -13.38
C ALA A 106 5.72 9.73 -14.32
N ARG A 107 6.88 9.42 -14.91
CA ARG A 107 7.05 8.19 -15.73
C ARG A 107 6.88 6.93 -14.90
N LEU A 108 7.50 6.88 -13.73
CA LEU A 108 7.38 5.77 -12.80
C LEU A 108 5.92 5.51 -12.40
N TYR A 109 5.20 6.57 -12.02
CA TYR A 109 3.80 6.50 -11.64
C TYR A 109 2.94 6.00 -12.80
N HIS A 110 3.15 6.53 -14.00
CA HIS A 110 2.45 6.08 -15.21
C HIS A 110 2.62 4.57 -15.44
N ASP A 111 3.84 4.05 -15.35
CA ASP A 111 4.12 2.65 -15.65
C ASP A 111 3.51 1.70 -14.62
N VAL A 112 3.59 2.06 -13.33
CA VAL A 112 2.92 1.32 -12.25
C VAL A 112 1.41 1.38 -12.41
N TYR A 113 0.85 2.56 -12.62
CA TYR A 113 -0.59 2.75 -12.78
C TYR A 113 -1.12 1.90 -13.95
N ALA A 114 -0.45 1.95 -15.11
CA ALA A 114 -0.83 1.18 -16.27
C ALA A 114 -0.72 -0.34 -16.02
N ALA A 115 0.32 -0.79 -15.31
CA ALA A 115 0.47 -2.20 -14.96
C ALA A 115 -0.63 -2.67 -14.00
N VAL A 116 -0.87 -1.94 -12.91
CA VAL A 116 -1.86 -2.31 -11.89
C VAL A 116 -3.28 -2.21 -12.44
N LYS A 117 -3.68 -1.07 -13.02
CA LYS A 117 -5.05 -0.90 -13.55
C LYS A 117 -5.34 -1.74 -14.78
N GLY A 118 -4.31 -2.13 -15.54
CA GLY A 118 -4.47 -3.09 -16.62
C GLY A 118 -4.79 -4.51 -16.14
N ALA A 119 -4.32 -4.89 -14.95
CA ALA A 119 -4.58 -6.19 -14.33
C ALA A 119 -5.81 -6.18 -13.40
N ASP A 120 -6.11 -5.04 -12.79
CA ASP A 120 -7.23 -4.80 -11.86
C ASP A 120 -7.96 -3.49 -12.23
N PRO A 121 -8.91 -3.54 -13.20
CA PRO A 121 -9.58 -2.37 -13.78
C PRO A 121 -10.39 -1.49 -12.83
#